data_AF-A0A0C2ZIB2-F1
#
_entry.id   AF-A0A0C2ZIB2-F1
#
_cell.length_a   1.000
_cell.length_b   1.000
_cell.length_c   1.000
_cell.angle_alpha   90.00
_cell.angle_beta   90.00
_cell.angle_gamma   90.00
#
_symmetry.space_group_name_H-M   'P 1'
#
loop_
_entity.id
_entity.type
_entity.pdbx_description
1 polymer ?
#
loop_
_entity_poly.entity_id
_entity_poly.type
_entity_poly.pdbx_seq_one_letter_code
_entity_poly.pdbx_strand_id
1 'polypeptide(L)'
;MLHPMPHHQYPNEVLLCHGYLGSAPIYPMVAISICALALFHQVHCACPRYSIQSFCKTLCYIHQVPYRAYLTTQLNMPDWRLLNSCPACCYKLKDEPPLDFQWLVSIDGNNSLK
;
A
#
# COMPACT_ATOMS: atom_id res chain seq x y z
N MET A 1 25.75 8.85 9.68
CA MET A 1 25.40 9.17 11.08
C MET A 1 24.18 10.09 11.03
N LEU A 2 22.99 9.55 11.32
CA LEU A 2 21.78 10.37 11.41
C LEU A 2 21.76 11.01 12.81
N HIS A 3 21.81 12.34 12.86
CA HIS A 3 21.65 13.09 14.10
C HIS A 3 20.19 12.97 14.60
N PRO A 4 19.94 12.97 15.93
CA PRO A 4 18.58 13.05 16.44
C PRO A 4 18.04 14.47 16.20
N MET A 5 17.08 14.57 15.27
CA MET A 5 16.43 15.82 14.85
C MET A 5 15.06 15.94 15.54
N PRO A 6 14.57 17.16 15.82
CA PRO A 6 13.46 17.40 16.74
C PRO A 6 12.18 16.67 16.30
N HIS A 7 11.66 15.85 17.22
CA HIS A 7 10.58 14.87 17.04
C HIS A 7 9.22 15.37 16.49
N HIS A 8 9.09 16.64 16.12
CA HIS A 8 7.81 17.28 15.78
C HIS A 8 7.71 17.90 14.37
N GLN A 9 8.79 17.90 13.56
CA GLN A 9 8.75 18.65 12.29
C GLN A 9 8.04 17.91 11.15
N TYR A 10 8.12 16.57 11.10
CA TYR A 10 7.50 15.76 10.04
C TYR A 10 6.93 14.44 10.57
N PRO A 11 5.66 14.43 11.01
CA PRO A 11 5.03 13.22 11.57
C PRO A 11 5.07 12.00 10.65
N ASN A 12 4.96 12.21 9.34
CA ASN A 12 5.02 11.11 8.36
C ASN A 12 6.42 10.52 8.19
N GLU A 13 7.49 11.30 8.37
CA GLU A 13 8.86 10.75 8.35
C GLU A 13 9.06 9.81 9.52
N VAL A 14 8.61 10.21 10.71
CA VAL A 14 8.69 9.37 11.91
C VAL A 14 7.86 8.10 11.74
N LEU A 15 6.62 8.21 11.26
CA LEU A 15 5.77 7.04 10.98
C LEU A 15 6.44 6.09 9.97
N LEU A 16 7.01 6.64 8.90
CA LEU A 16 7.67 5.87 7.85
C LEU A 16 8.89 5.12 8.39
N CYS A 17 9.71 5.76 9.22
CA CYS A 17 10.85 5.11 9.89
C CYS A 17 10.43 3.93 10.78
N HIS A 18 9.19 3.92 11.28
CA HIS A 18 8.64 2.83 12.09
C HIS A 18 7.79 1.84 11.28
N GLY A 19 7.76 1.97 9.94
CA GLY A 19 7.02 1.05 9.07
C GLY A 19 5.54 1.37 8.94
N TYR A 20 5.14 2.63 9.11
CA TYR A 20 3.76 3.10 8.99
C TYR A 20 3.63 4.24 7.97
N LEU A 21 2.50 4.30 7.29
CA LEU A 21 2.10 5.42 6.43
C LEU A 21 0.97 6.20 7.10
N GLY A 22 1.16 7.50 7.28
CA GLY A 22 0.14 8.37 7.86
C GLY A 22 -0.97 8.72 6.86
N SER A 23 -2.16 8.98 7.39
CA SER A 23 -3.37 9.26 6.62
C SER A 23 -3.45 10.69 6.05
N ALA A 24 -2.51 11.57 6.40
CA ALA A 24 -2.52 12.98 5.98
C ALA A 24 -1.08 13.54 5.98
N PRO A 25 -0.76 14.49 5.09
CA PRO A 25 0.61 14.99 4.90
C PRO A 25 1.17 15.76 6.10
N ILE A 26 0.32 16.49 6.83
CA ILE A 26 0.75 17.41 7.90
C ILE A 26 0.35 16.87 9.28
N TYR A 27 -0.89 16.39 9.44
CA TYR A 27 -1.43 15.90 10.72
C TYR A 27 -2.10 14.53 10.54
N PRO A 28 -1.32 13.44 10.54
CA PRO A 28 -1.88 12.10 10.40
C PRO A 28 -2.65 11.72 11.67
N MET A 29 -3.97 11.53 11.54
CA MET A 29 -4.84 11.06 12.63
C MET A 29 -4.84 9.53 12.75
N VAL A 30 -4.55 8.84 11.64
CA VAL A 30 -4.47 7.40 11.54
C VAL A 30 -3.20 7.06 10.78
N ALA A 31 -2.57 5.93 11.11
CA ALA A 31 -1.46 5.40 10.35
C ALA A 31 -1.70 3.91 10.07
N ILE A 32 -1.23 3.44 8.92
CA ILE A 32 -1.41 2.05 8.47
C ILE A 32 -0.03 1.44 8.28
N SER A 33 0.16 0.23 8.83
CA SER A 33 1.42 -0.48 8.68
C SER A 33 1.69 -0.83 7.21
N ILE A 34 2.93 -0.62 6.77
CA ILE A 34 3.40 -1.05 5.46
C ILE A 34 3.27 -2.57 5.32
N CYS A 35 3.52 -3.33 6.39
CA CYS A 35 3.32 -4.78 6.39
C CYS A 35 1.84 -5.16 6.17
N ALA A 36 0.89 -4.40 6.73
CA ALA A 36 -0.53 -4.64 6.50
C ALA A 36 -0.90 -4.39 5.03
N LEU A 37 -0.33 -3.36 4.40
CA LEU A 37 -0.52 -3.09 2.98
C LEU A 37 0.10 -4.18 2.09
N ALA A 38 1.29 -4.67 2.44
CA ALA A 38 1.93 -5.78 1.75
C ALA A 38 1.09 -7.07 1.83
N LEU A 39 0.52 -7.35 3.00
CA LEU A 39 -0.41 -8.47 3.19
C LEU A 39 -1.67 -8.30 2.33
N PHE A 40 -2.27 -7.10 2.33
CA PHE A 40 -3.43 -6.82 1.49
C PHE A 40 -3.12 -7.08 0.01
N HIS A 41 -1.97 -6.62 -0.47
CA HIS A 41 -1.54 -6.84 -1.85
C HIS A 41 -1.44 -8.34 -2.17
N GLN A 42 -0.77 -9.13 -1.33
CA GLN A 42 -0.66 -10.59 -1.52
C GLN A 42 -2.03 -11.28 -1.53
N VAL A 43 -2.91 -10.93 -0.58
CA VAL A 43 -4.27 -11.49 -0.50
C VAL A 43 -5.10 -11.09 -1.70
N HIS A 44 -5.01 -9.84 -2.15
CA HIS A 44 -5.75 -9.35 -3.32
C HIS A 44 -5.23 -9.94 -4.63
N CYS A 45 -3.93 -10.25 -4.74
CA CYS A 45 -3.37 -10.99 -5.87
C CYS A 45 -3.90 -12.43 -5.92
N ALA A 46 -3.98 -13.11 -4.76
CA ALA A 46 -4.50 -14.48 -4.69
C ALA A 46 -6.04 -14.54 -4.84
N CYS A 47 -6.74 -13.51 -4.37
CA CYS A 47 -8.19 -13.41 -4.39
C CYS A 47 -8.62 -11.96 -4.66
N PRO A 48 -8.82 -11.57 -5.93
CA PRO A 48 -9.25 -10.21 -6.30
C PRO A 48 -10.61 -9.80 -5.72
N ARG A 49 -11.37 -10.77 -5.18
CA ARG A 49 -12.65 -10.53 -4.49
C ARG A 49 -12.45 -9.94 -3.09
N TYR A 50 -11.26 -10.06 -2.49
CA TYR A 50 -10.93 -9.41 -1.23
C TYR A 50 -10.68 -7.91 -1.44
N SER A 51 -11.75 -7.13 -1.34
CA SER A 51 -11.70 -5.70 -1.64
C SER A 51 -10.95 -4.89 -0.57
N ILE A 52 -10.46 -3.71 -0.97
CA ILE A 52 -9.85 -2.74 -0.07
C ILE A 52 -10.79 -2.27 1.05
N GLN A 53 -12.09 -2.21 0.77
CA GLN A 53 -13.11 -1.96 1.79
C GLN A 53 -13.16 -3.08 2.84
N SER A 54 -13.06 -4.33 2.39
CA SER A 54 -13.03 -5.50 3.28
C SER A 54 -11.77 -5.48 4.13
N PHE A 55 -10.63 -5.14 3.54
CA PHE A 55 -9.37 -4.92 4.26
C PHE A 55 -9.49 -3.84 5.35
N CYS A 56 -10.03 -2.65 5.03
CA CYS A 56 -10.28 -1.60 6.00
C CYS A 56 -11.19 -2.08 7.14
N LYS A 57 -12.26 -2.82 6.84
CA LYS A 57 -13.16 -3.39 7.86
C LYS A 57 -12.44 -4.41 8.74
N THR A 58 -11.61 -5.28 8.16
CA THR A 58 -10.78 -6.23 8.90
C THR A 58 -9.84 -5.52 9.88
N LEU A 59 -9.12 -4.48 9.43
CA LEU A 59 -8.27 -3.68 10.30
C LEU A 59 -9.07 -3.01 11.42
N CYS A 60 -10.20 -2.38 11.10
CA CYS A 60 -11.05 -1.74 12.10
C CYS A 60 -11.55 -2.74 13.16
N TYR A 61 -11.93 -3.95 12.72
CA TYR A 61 -12.37 -5.03 13.60
C TYR A 61 -11.24 -5.50 14.53
N ILE A 62 -10.04 -5.76 13.99
CA ILE A 62 -8.86 -6.16 14.77
C ILE A 62 -8.51 -5.12 15.83
N HIS A 63 -8.58 -3.83 15.47
CA HIS A 63 -8.27 -2.73 16.38
C HIS A 63 -9.45 -2.31 17.27
N GLN A 64 -10.61 -2.98 17.16
CA GLN A 64 -11.83 -2.65 17.90
C GLN A 64 -12.27 -1.18 17.75
N VAL A 65 -12.08 -0.61 16.56
CA VAL A 65 -12.50 0.76 16.22
C VAL A 65 -13.66 0.76 15.24
N PRO A 66 -14.55 1.78 15.27
CA PRO A 66 -15.62 1.88 14.31
C PRO A 66 -15.06 2.11 12.90
N TYR A 67 -15.59 1.36 11.92
CA TYR A 67 -15.25 1.56 10.52
C TYR A 67 -15.63 2.97 10.05
N ARG A 68 -14.70 3.65 9.39
CA ARG A 68 -14.92 4.97 8.78
C ARG A 68 -14.71 4.88 7.28
N ALA A 69 -15.71 5.31 6.51
CA ALA A 69 -15.71 5.17 5.05
C ALA A 69 -14.52 5.86 4.37
N TYR A 70 -14.00 6.95 4.94
CA TYR A 70 -12.87 7.69 4.39
C TYR A 70 -11.58 6.83 4.29
N LEU A 71 -11.41 5.82 5.15
CA LEU A 71 -10.22 4.96 5.14
C LEU A 71 -10.08 4.22 3.80
N THR A 72 -11.21 3.75 3.28
CA THR A 72 -11.28 3.09 1.98
C THR A 72 -10.93 4.06 0.86
N THR A 73 -11.41 5.30 0.90
CA THR A 73 -11.07 6.33 -0.08
C THR A 73 -9.58 6.66 -0.07
N GLN A 74 -8.98 6.81 1.12
CA GLN A 74 -7.55 7.11 1.26
C GLN A 74 -6.65 6.01 0.70
N LEU A 75 -7.04 4.75 0.91
CA LEU A 75 -6.27 3.60 0.42
C LEU A 75 -6.53 3.29 -1.05
N ASN A 76 -7.60 3.80 -1.66
CA ASN A 76 -7.99 3.49 -3.05
C ASN A 76 -7.50 4.52 -4.07
N MET A 77 -6.50 5.35 -3.72
CA MET A 77 -5.93 6.37 -4.60
C MET A 77 -5.19 5.76 -5.82
N PRO A 78 -5.41 6.22 -7.06
CA PRO A 78 -4.95 5.54 -8.29
C PRO A 78 -3.46 5.13 -8.33
N ASP A 79 -2.57 5.83 -7.64
CA ASP A 79 -1.14 5.50 -7.57
C ASP A 79 -0.78 4.43 -6.50
N TRP A 80 -1.69 4.05 -5.59
CA TRP A 80 -1.39 3.09 -4.52
C TRP A 80 -0.97 1.72 -5.06
N ARG A 81 -1.59 1.29 -6.16
CA ARG A 81 -1.25 0.03 -6.84
C ARG A 81 0.10 0.11 -7.52
N LEU A 82 0.44 1.25 -8.15
CA LEU A 82 1.76 1.44 -8.77
C LEU A 82 2.88 1.51 -7.72
N LEU A 83 2.61 2.11 -6.56
CA LEU A 83 3.58 2.24 -5.47
C LEU A 83 3.76 0.97 -4.62
N ASN A 84 2.80 0.03 -4.67
CA ASN A 84 2.83 -1.22 -3.89
C ASN A 84 2.77 -2.49 -4.74
N SER A 85 2.73 -2.37 -6.07
CA SER A 85 3.00 -3.48 -6.98
C SER A 85 4.37 -4.04 -6.66
N CYS A 86 4.51 -5.36 -6.81
CA CYS A 86 5.74 -6.09 -6.49
C CYS A 86 6.99 -5.31 -6.97
N PRO A 87 7.91 -4.92 -6.06
CA PRO A 87 9.11 -4.18 -6.45
C PRO A 87 9.90 -4.92 -7.53
N ALA A 88 10.02 -6.25 -7.44
CA ALA A 88 10.72 -7.03 -8.45
C ALA A 88 10.06 -7.00 -9.85
N CYS A 89 8.76 -6.66 -9.94
CA CYS A 89 8.02 -6.63 -11.20
C CYS A 89 7.86 -5.21 -11.78
N CYS A 90 8.09 -4.15 -11.00
CA CYS A 90 7.78 -2.77 -11.39
C CYS A 90 8.84 -1.73 -11.02
N TYR A 91 9.87 -2.10 -10.24
CA TYR A 91 10.93 -1.19 -9.80
C TYR A 91 11.97 -1.04 -10.90
N LYS A 92 12.12 0.17 -11.43
CA LYS A 92 13.19 0.52 -12.38
C LYS A 92 14.40 1.07 -11.63
N LEU A 93 15.57 0.52 -11.90
CA LEU A 93 16.84 1.07 -11.40
C LEU A 93 17.25 2.29 -12.25
N LYS A 94 17.97 3.25 -11.65
CA LYS A 94 18.41 4.49 -12.35
C LYS A 94 19.24 4.22 -13.59
N ASP A 95 19.97 3.11 -13.61
CA ASP A 95 20.91 2.72 -14.67
C ASP A 95 20.42 1.49 -15.45
N GLU A 96 19.13 1.18 -15.40
CA GLU A 96 18.57 0.06 -16.15
C GLU A 96 18.48 0.42 -17.65
N PRO A 97 19.08 -0.37 -18.55
CA PRO A 97 18.98 -0.13 -19.98
C PRO A 97 17.51 -0.25 -20.43
N PRO A 98 17.06 0.59 -21.38
CA PRO A 98 15.70 0.49 -21.87
C PRO A 98 15.48 -0.88 -22.54
N LEU A 99 14.54 -1.64 -21.99
CA LEU A 99 14.08 -2.91 -22.55
C LEU A 99 13.05 -2.64 -23.66
N ASP A 100 13.13 -3.38 -24.76
CA ASP A 100 12.13 -3.33 -25.86
C ASP A 100 10.72 -3.68 -25.35
N PHE A 101 10.63 -4.56 -24.34
CA PHE A 101 9.41 -4.91 -23.63
C PHE A 101 9.63 -4.74 -22.12
N GLN A 102 8.94 -3.78 -21.50
CA GLN A 102 9.19 -3.38 -20.11
C GLN A 102 8.37 -4.16 -19.07
N TRP A 103 7.33 -4.87 -19.51
CA TRP A 103 6.38 -5.54 -18.63
C TRP A 103 6.00 -6.89 -19.23
N LEU A 104 6.17 -7.96 -18.45
CA LEU A 104 5.60 -9.27 -18.76
C LEU A 104 4.34 -9.45 -17.92
N VAL A 105 3.18 -9.43 -18.58
CA VAL A 105 1.89 -9.61 -17.92
C VAL A 105 1.40 -11.03 -18.20
N SER A 106 1.36 -11.87 -17.17
CA SER A 106 0.61 -13.12 -17.22
C SER A 106 -0.85 -12.81 -16.89
N ILE A 107 -1.67 -12.68 -17.93
CA ILE A 107 -3.12 -12.63 -17.76
C ILE A 107 -3.59 -14.07 -17.70
N ASP A 108 -4.11 -14.52 -16.56
CA ASP A 108 -4.91 -15.74 -16.58
C ASP A 108 -6.11 -15.44 -17.47
N GLY A 109 -6.18 -16.12 -18.61
CA GLY A 109 -7.35 -16.06 -19.45
C GLY A 109 -8.44 -16.70 -18.62
N ASN A 110 -9.28 -15.87 -18.01
CA ASN A 110 -10.40 -16.25 -17.16
C ASN A 110 -11.21 -17.39 -17.81
N ASN A 111 -10.78 -18.62 -17.58
CA ASN A 111 -11.29 -19.83 -18.24
C ASN A 111 -12.45 -20.42 -17.43
N SER A 112 -13.01 -19.63 -16.50
CA SER A 112 -14.04 -20.04 -15.55
C SER A 112 -15.42 -19.45 -15.86
N LEU A 113 -15.58 -18.66 -16.93
CA LEU A 113 -16.90 -18.42 -17.51
C LEU A 113 -17.26 -19.58 -18.46
N LYS A 114 -18.14 -20.46 -17.97
CA LYS A 114 -19.05 -21.24 -18.81
C LYS A 114 -20.29 -20.41 -19.10
#